data_AF-A0A7C5C404-F1
#
_entry.id   AF-A0A7C5C404-F1
#
_cell.length_a   1.000
_cell.length_b   1.000
_cell.length_c   1.000
_cell.angle_alpha   90.00
_cell.angle_beta   90.00
_cell.angle_gamma   90.00
#
_symmetry.space_group_name_H-M   'P 1'
#
loop_
_entity.id
_entity.type
_entity.pdbx_description
1 polymer ?
#
loop_
_entity_poly.entity_id
_entity_poly.type
_entity_poly.pdbx_seq_one_letter_code
_entity_poly.pdbx_strand_id
1 'polypeptide(L)'
;MPEDKRPIPAPAHPTERRAPLPWTSPKPAEEDPDAPLRVEAILHSPTYIQADQDVGFLNLPATRGVRLQLDYEKAELHMHRHGVVNTIVVFGSTRIREPAAALREVQRLRDALGERPEDTALAQRLV
;
A
#
# COMPACT_ATOMS: atom_id res chain seq x y z
N MET A 1 20.41 -2.58 -65.84
CA MET A 1 20.89 -3.11 -64.55
C MET A 1 19.67 -3.37 -63.69
N PRO A 2 19.41 -4.60 -63.20
CA PRO A 2 18.23 -4.85 -62.39
C PRO A 2 18.45 -4.26 -60.99
N GLU A 3 17.47 -3.51 -60.49
CA GLU A 3 17.50 -2.96 -59.13
C GLU A 3 17.35 -4.08 -58.11
N ASP A 4 18.37 -4.24 -57.25
CA ASP A 4 18.38 -5.15 -56.12
C ASP A 4 17.46 -4.61 -55.01
N LYS A 5 16.16 -4.91 -55.12
CA LYS A 5 15.13 -4.57 -54.12
C LYS A 5 15.16 -5.56 -52.95
N ARG A 6 16.22 -5.51 -52.14
CA ARG A 6 16.19 -6.17 -50.83
C ARG A 6 15.23 -5.41 -49.90
N PRO A 7 14.21 -6.08 -49.32
CA PRO A 7 13.28 -5.43 -48.41
C PRO A 7 14.05 -4.97 -47.16
N ILE A 8 13.85 -3.71 -46.78
CA ILE A 8 14.42 -3.13 -45.56
C ILE A 8 13.79 -3.86 -44.37
N PRO A 9 14.58 -4.47 -43.47
CA PRO A 9 14.03 -5.15 -42.31
C PRO A 9 13.31 -4.16 -41.40
N ALA A 10 12.22 -4.61 -40.79
CA ALA A 10 11.52 -3.83 -39.77
C ALA A 10 12.48 -3.50 -38.60
N PRO A 11 12.31 -2.34 -37.94
CA PRO A 11 13.08 -1.99 -36.75
C PRO A 11 13.01 -3.09 -35.69
N ALA A 12 14.10 -3.27 -34.94
CA ALA A 12 14.12 -4.20 -33.82
C ALA A 12 13.05 -3.82 -32.78
N HIS A 13 12.43 -4.82 -32.17
CA HIS A 13 11.47 -4.62 -31.09
C HIS A 13 12.19 -4.00 -29.87
N PRO A 14 11.61 -2.99 -29.19
CA PRO A 14 12.32 -2.19 -28.19
C PRO A 14 12.73 -2.98 -26.93
N THR A 15 11.97 -4.02 -26.57
CA THR A 15 12.20 -4.81 -25.33
C THR A 15 12.50 -6.28 -25.62
N GLU A 16 11.72 -6.92 -26.49
CA GLU A 16 11.89 -8.32 -26.87
C GLU A 16 13.03 -8.53 -27.88
N ARG A 17 14.11 -9.20 -27.45
CA ARG A 17 15.22 -9.61 -28.33
C ARG A 17 15.05 -11.06 -28.76
N ARG A 18 15.22 -11.32 -30.07
CA ARG A 18 15.17 -12.67 -30.65
C ARG A 18 16.42 -13.52 -30.33
N ALA A 19 17.55 -12.86 -30.08
CA ALA A 19 18.80 -13.48 -29.69
C ALA A 19 19.60 -12.48 -28.83
N PRO A 20 20.46 -12.95 -27.90
CA PRO A 20 21.40 -12.08 -27.20
C PRO A 20 22.33 -11.38 -28.19
N LEU A 21 22.82 -10.19 -27.83
CA LEU A 21 23.78 -9.47 -28.68
C LEU A 21 25.09 -10.26 -28.75
N PRO A 22 25.88 -10.15 -29.85
CA PRO A 22 27.13 -10.88 -30.01
C PRO A 22 28.13 -10.67 -28.84
N TRP A 23 28.07 -9.52 -28.18
CA TRP A 23 28.89 -9.15 -27.02
C TRP A 23 28.22 -9.39 -25.66
N THR A 24 27.05 -10.05 -25.63
CA THR A 24 26.37 -10.48 -24.39
C THR A 24 26.83 -11.89 -24.02
N SER A 25 28.13 -12.07 -23.86
CA SER A 25 28.68 -13.28 -23.24
C SER A 25 29.17 -12.93 -21.84
N PRO A 26 28.87 -13.74 -20.81
CA PRO A 26 29.51 -13.59 -19.51
C PRO A 26 31.03 -13.61 -19.68
N LYS A 27 31.75 -12.81 -18.87
CA LYS A 27 33.21 -12.84 -18.88
C LYS A 27 33.70 -14.26 -18.58
N PRO A 28 34.80 -14.72 -19.21
CA PRO A 28 35.41 -16.00 -18.87
C PRO A 28 35.74 -16.04 -17.37
N ALA A 29 35.52 -17.19 -16.72
CA ALA A 29 35.81 -17.37 -15.30
C ALA A 29 37.30 -17.17 -14.96
N GLU A 30 38.20 -17.29 -15.94
CA GLU A 30 39.62 -17.01 -15.80
C GLU A 30 39.92 -15.51 -15.62
N GLU A 31 39.12 -14.64 -16.25
CA GLU A 31 39.26 -13.18 -16.16
C GLU A 31 38.50 -12.60 -14.97
N ASP A 32 37.36 -13.21 -14.64
CA ASP A 32 36.50 -12.79 -13.55
C ASP A 32 35.86 -13.99 -12.82
N PRO A 33 36.63 -14.66 -11.95
CA PRO A 33 36.16 -15.87 -11.25
C PRO A 33 35.02 -15.57 -10.27
N ASP A 34 34.98 -14.36 -9.72
CA ASP A 34 33.98 -13.95 -8.72
C ASP A 34 32.71 -13.36 -9.36
N ALA A 35 32.64 -13.25 -10.69
CA ALA A 35 31.47 -12.71 -11.38
C ALA A 35 30.17 -13.43 -11.01
N PRO A 36 30.09 -14.78 -10.96
CA PRO A 36 28.87 -15.47 -10.57
C PRO A 36 28.42 -15.12 -9.14
N LEU A 37 29.37 -15.03 -8.19
CA LEU A 37 29.07 -14.68 -6.80
C LEU A 37 28.54 -13.24 -6.68
N ARG A 38 29.09 -12.30 -7.46
CA ARG A 38 28.62 -10.91 -7.46
C ARG A 38 27.24 -10.76 -8.11
N VAL A 39 26.98 -11.49 -9.18
CA VAL A 39 25.64 -11.54 -9.79
C VAL A 39 24.64 -12.10 -8.78
N GLU A 40 24.98 -13.19 -8.11
CA GLU A 40 24.13 -13.78 -7.07
C GLU A 40 23.85 -12.78 -5.94
N ALA A 41 24.88 -12.07 -5.46
CA ALA A 41 24.73 -11.04 -4.44
C ALA A 41 23.81 -9.88 -4.88
N ILE A 42 23.87 -9.47 -6.15
CA ILE A 42 22.97 -8.44 -6.70
C ILE A 42 21.54 -8.95 -6.75
N LEU A 43 21.31 -10.17 -7.25
CA LEU A 43 19.98 -10.76 -7.36
C LEU A 43 19.31 -10.94 -5.99
N HIS A 44 20.11 -11.19 -4.95
CA HIS A 44 19.64 -11.30 -3.57
C HIS A 44 19.57 -9.96 -2.82
N SER A 45 20.02 -8.86 -3.44
CA SER A 45 19.97 -7.52 -2.83
C SER A 45 18.53 -7.00 -2.81
N PRO A 46 18.09 -6.33 -1.71
CA PRO A 46 16.81 -5.63 -1.67
C PRO A 46 16.61 -4.62 -2.81
N THR A 47 17.70 -4.04 -3.31
CA THR A 47 17.67 -3.09 -4.44
C THR A 47 17.21 -3.72 -5.75
N TYR A 48 17.19 -5.04 -5.85
CA TYR A 48 16.71 -5.78 -7.03
C TYR A 48 15.20 -6.06 -6.97
N ILE A 49 14.57 -5.85 -5.81
CA ILE A 49 13.12 -5.96 -5.65
C ILE A 49 12.46 -4.78 -6.36
N GLN A 50 11.38 -5.04 -7.10
CA GLN A 50 10.62 -3.97 -7.73
C GLN A 50 10.02 -3.05 -6.67
N ALA A 51 10.11 -1.73 -6.86
CA ALA A 51 9.71 -0.75 -5.86
C ALA A 51 8.22 -0.83 -5.46
N ASP A 52 7.34 -1.30 -6.34
CA ASP A 52 5.92 -1.54 -6.08
C ASP A 52 5.66 -2.83 -5.26
N GLN A 53 6.64 -3.73 -5.17
CA GLN A 53 6.60 -4.97 -4.39
C GLN A 53 7.46 -4.88 -3.11
N ASP A 54 8.36 -3.90 -3.01
CA ASP A 54 9.23 -3.69 -1.85
C ASP A 54 8.53 -2.90 -0.74
N VAL A 55 7.86 -3.63 0.16
CA VAL A 55 7.20 -3.06 1.35
C VAL A 55 8.20 -2.36 2.29
N GLY A 56 9.47 -2.80 2.32
CA GLY A 56 10.52 -2.17 3.11
C GLY A 56 10.81 -0.75 2.61
N PHE A 57 11.04 -0.61 1.31
CA PHE A 57 11.19 0.67 0.63
C PHE A 57 9.96 1.56 0.79
N LEU A 58 8.76 1.03 0.56
CA LEU A 58 7.51 1.78 0.69
C LEU A 58 7.26 2.28 2.12
N ASN A 59 7.83 1.62 3.14
CA ASN A 59 7.67 2.04 4.53
C ASN A 59 8.66 3.12 5.01
N LEU A 60 9.65 3.47 4.19
CA LEU A 60 10.60 4.52 4.54
C LEU A 60 9.92 5.89 4.75
N PRO A 61 10.51 6.78 5.56
CA PRO A 61 10.02 8.15 5.70
C PRO A 61 9.99 8.91 4.37
N ALA A 62 10.99 8.68 3.49
CA ALA A 62 11.09 9.32 2.19
C ALA A 62 9.93 8.96 1.24
N THR A 63 9.34 7.78 1.38
CA THR A 63 8.23 7.29 0.55
C THR A 63 6.86 7.60 1.14
N ARG A 64 6.79 8.33 2.27
CA ARG A 64 5.53 8.74 2.90
C ARG A 64 4.63 9.53 1.96
N GLY A 65 5.19 10.45 1.16
CA GLY A 65 4.40 11.27 0.22
C GLY A 65 3.67 10.41 -0.81
N VAL A 66 4.36 9.43 -1.39
CA VAL A 66 3.78 8.48 -2.36
C VAL A 66 2.68 7.64 -1.71
N ARG A 67 2.89 7.15 -0.49
CA ARG A 67 1.84 6.40 0.25
C ARG A 67 0.59 7.23 0.50
N LEU A 68 0.74 8.49 0.90
CA LEU A 68 -0.41 9.39 1.11
C LEU A 68 -1.19 9.63 -0.19
N GLN A 69 -0.48 9.77 -1.32
CA GLN A 69 -1.12 9.88 -2.63
C GLN A 69 -1.90 8.61 -2.97
N LEU A 70 -1.32 7.43 -2.76
CA LEU A 70 -2.01 6.16 -2.98
C LEU A 70 -3.24 6.00 -2.08
N ASP A 71 -3.17 6.40 -0.81
CA ASP A 71 -4.30 6.37 0.11
C ASP A 71 -5.46 7.24 -0.40
N TYR A 72 -5.16 8.44 -0.90
CA TYR A 72 -6.14 9.34 -1.52
C TYR A 72 -6.72 8.75 -2.81
N GLU A 73 -5.87 8.39 -3.77
CA GLU A 73 -6.30 7.86 -5.08
C GLU A 73 -7.15 6.60 -4.94
N LYS A 74 -6.77 5.71 -4.02
CA LYS A 74 -7.54 4.50 -3.74
C LYS A 74 -8.94 4.84 -3.25
N ALA A 75 -9.08 5.80 -2.33
CA ALA A 75 -10.40 6.22 -1.83
C ALA A 75 -11.24 6.84 -2.94
N GLU A 76 -10.69 7.81 -3.69
CA GLU A 76 -11.37 8.49 -4.81
C GLU A 76 -11.86 7.50 -5.87
N LEU A 77 -11.01 6.55 -6.29
CA LEU A 77 -11.39 5.56 -7.30
C LEU A 77 -12.58 4.70 -6.86
N HIS A 78 -12.66 4.36 -5.56
CA HIS A 78 -13.79 3.60 -5.04
C HIS A 78 -15.05 4.47 -4.95
N MET A 79 -14.93 5.72 -4.50
CA MET A 79 -16.07 6.65 -4.49
C MET A 79 -16.65 6.84 -5.89
N HIS A 80 -15.79 7.03 -6.89
CA HIS A 80 -16.20 7.13 -8.29
C HIS A 80 -16.89 5.85 -8.79
N ARG A 81 -16.35 4.66 -8.51
CA ARG A 81 -16.98 3.39 -8.88
C ARG A 81 -18.38 3.21 -8.28
N HIS A 82 -18.61 3.75 -7.09
CA HIS A 82 -19.92 3.74 -6.44
C HIS A 82 -20.84 4.89 -6.85
N GLY A 83 -20.43 5.77 -7.76
CA GLY A 83 -21.25 6.89 -8.24
C GLY A 83 -21.46 7.97 -7.18
N VAL A 84 -20.54 8.12 -6.22
CA VAL A 84 -20.57 9.22 -5.25
C VAL A 84 -20.17 10.51 -5.96
N VAL A 85 -21.13 11.42 -6.15
CA VAL A 85 -20.93 12.73 -6.82
C VAL A 85 -20.86 13.88 -5.81
N ASN A 86 -21.57 13.74 -4.69
CA ASN A 86 -21.66 14.76 -3.65
C ASN A 86 -21.53 14.10 -2.28
N THR A 87 -20.80 14.77 -1.39
CA THR A 87 -20.52 14.26 -0.04
C THR A 87 -20.84 15.34 0.99
N ILE A 88 -21.56 14.96 2.05
CA ILE A 88 -21.74 15.79 3.25
C ILE A 88 -20.80 15.25 4.32
N VAL A 89 -19.89 16.10 4.80
CA VAL A 89 -18.95 15.72 5.87
C VAL A 89 -19.55 16.12 7.21
N VAL A 90 -19.79 15.13 8.07
CA VAL A 90 -20.32 15.33 9.43
C VAL A 90 -19.23 14.96 10.43
N PHE A 91 -18.90 15.88 11.32
CA PHE A 91 -17.99 15.63 12.44
C PHE A 91 -18.79 15.42 13.73
N GLY A 92 -18.28 14.55 14.61
CA GLY A 92 -18.90 14.26 15.89
C GLY A 92 -17.88 13.77 16.91
N SER A 93 -18.25 13.79 18.19
CA SER A 93 -17.40 13.27 19.26
C SER A 93 -17.34 11.75 19.21
N THR A 94 -16.12 11.19 19.25
CA THR A 94 -15.87 9.74 19.36
C THR A 94 -16.29 9.16 20.71
N ARG A 95 -16.69 10.02 21.66
CA ARG A 95 -17.09 9.64 23.02
C ARG A 95 -18.60 9.61 23.23
N ILE A 96 -19.40 10.00 22.23
CA ILE A 96 -20.86 9.92 22.32
C ILE A 96 -21.25 8.45 22.18
N ARG A 97 -21.95 7.93 23.20
CA ARG A 97 -22.52 6.58 23.17
C ARG A 97 -23.78 6.57 22.33
N GLU A 98 -24.05 5.43 21.70
CA GLU A 98 -25.33 5.17 21.05
C GLU A 98 -26.48 5.34 22.08
N PRO A 99 -27.59 6.02 21.74
CA PRO A 99 -28.63 6.36 22.71
C PRO A 99 -29.16 5.18 23.52
N ALA A 100 -29.43 4.03 22.90
CA ALA A 100 -29.92 2.87 23.62
C ALA A 100 -28.85 2.29 24.57
N ALA A 101 -27.57 2.28 24.17
CA ALA A 101 -26.46 1.90 25.05
C ALA A 101 -26.30 2.86 26.24
N ALA A 102 -26.46 4.17 26.02
CA ALA A 102 -26.44 5.16 27.10
C ALA A 102 -27.60 4.93 28.08
N LEU A 103 -28.82 4.73 27.57
CA LEU A 103 -30.01 4.46 28.38
C LEU A 103 -29.89 3.17 29.19
N ARG A 104 -29.35 2.09 28.60
CA ARG A 104 -29.09 0.83 29.32
C ARG A 104 -28.11 1.03 30.48
N GLU A 105 -27.04 1.80 30.26
CA GLU A 105 -26.08 2.08 31.33
C GLU A 105 -26.71 2.92 32.45
N VAL A 106 -27.49 3.94 32.10
CA VAL A 106 -28.23 4.75 33.08
C VAL A 106 -29.18 3.88 33.89
N GLN A 107 -29.93 2.99 33.25
CA GLN A 107 -30.84 2.08 33.96
C GLN A 107 -30.07 1.14 34.89
N ARG A 108 -28.98 0.53 34.41
CA ARG A 108 -28.12 -0.34 35.22
C ARG A 108 -27.57 0.38 36.46
N LEU A 109 -27.19 1.65 36.31
CA LEU A 109 -26.71 2.47 37.43
C LEU A 109 -27.84 2.83 38.41
N ARG A 110 -29.05 3.11 37.91
CA ARG A 110 -30.24 3.33 38.75
C ARG A 110 -30.60 2.09 39.55
N ASP A 111 -30.65 0.93 38.92
CA ASP A 111 -30.98 -0.34 39.59
C ASP A 111 -29.93 -0.64 40.67
N ALA A 112 -28.63 -0.50 40.34
CA ALA A 112 -27.54 -0.74 41.29
C ALA A 112 -27.53 0.24 42.48
N LEU A 113 -27.95 1.50 42.26
CA LEU A 113 -28.10 2.49 43.32
C LEU A 113 -29.36 2.23 44.16
N GLY A 114 -30.43 1.71 43.56
CA GLY A 114 -31.62 1.25 44.29
C GLY A 114 -31.30 0.16 45.32
N GLU A 115 -30.41 -0.78 44.96
CA GLU A 115 -29.91 -1.82 45.87
C GLU A 115 -28.92 -1.28 46.92
N ARG A 116 -28.21 -0.19 46.63
CA ARG A 116 -27.19 0.42 47.52
C ARG A 116 -27.28 1.95 47.53
N PRO A 117 -28.28 2.53 48.22
CA PRO A 117 -28.54 3.97 48.16
C PRO A 117 -27.40 4.86 48.66
N GLU A 118 -26.58 4.34 49.58
CA GLU A 118 -25.48 5.08 50.22
C GLU A 118 -24.18 5.08 49.38
N ASP A 119 -24.14 4.38 48.24
CA ASP A 119 -22.96 4.31 47.38
C ASP A 119 -22.77 5.60 46.57
N THR A 120 -22.04 6.53 47.16
CA THR A 120 -21.71 7.84 46.58
C THR A 120 -20.97 7.74 45.24
N ALA A 121 -20.22 6.67 44.98
CA ALA A 121 -19.53 6.48 43.70
C ALA A 121 -20.50 6.08 42.58
N LEU A 122 -21.53 5.28 42.88
CA LEU A 122 -22.60 5.00 41.93
C LEU A 122 -23.45 6.24 41.65
N ALA A 123 -23.77 7.03 42.68
CA ALA A 123 -24.50 8.28 42.53
C ALA A 123 -23.75 9.27 41.63
N GLN A 124 -22.44 9.45 41.83
CA GLN A 124 -21.60 10.33 41.01
C GLN A 124 -21.48 9.87 39.55
N ARG A 125 -21.56 8.56 39.27
CA ARG A 125 -21.47 8.02 37.91
C ARG A 125 -22.79 8.10 37.13
N LEU A 126 -23.91 8.26 37.83
CA LEU A 126 -25.25 8.36 37.24
C LEU A 126 -25.58 9.79 36.79
N VAL A 127 -24.96 10.79 37.41
CA VAL A 127 -25.08 12.24 37.10
C VAL A 127 -24.09 12.62 36.00
#